data_AF-A0A9Q1FC39-F1
#
_entry.id   AF-A0A9Q1FC39-F1
#
_cell.length_a   1.000
_cell.length_b   1.000
_cell.length_c   1.000
_cell.angle_alpha   90.00
_cell.angle_beta   90.00
_cell.angle_gamma   90.00
#
_symmetry.space_group_name_H-M   'P 1'
#
loop_
_entity.id
_entity.type
_entity.pdbx_description
1 polymer ?
#
loop_
_entity_poly.entity_id
_entity_poly.type
_entity_poly.pdbx_seq_one_letter_code
_entity_poly.pdbx_strand_id
1 'polypeptide(L)'
;MRGRGRLFFEFYPAAPRGPPQRGRRQTPSSGCSRTWFAMGVSDKRDISRFLECNPVMIDAKEVSAAHRARYFWGNLPGMNRLVKERPLTAMINDKLDLQDCLEHGRTAKFGKVRTITTRSNSIKQGKDQHFPVYMNEKEDILWCTEMERVFGFPVHYTDVSNMSRLARQRLLGRSWSVPVIRHLFAPLKEYFACV
;
A
#
# COMPACT_ATOMS: atom_id res chain seq x y z
N MET A 1 18.88 18.93 -11.20
CA MET A 1 17.86 17.85 -11.28
C MET A 1 17.20 17.66 -9.91
N ARG A 2 16.00 18.23 -9.71
CA ARG A 2 15.24 18.19 -8.44
C ARG A 2 14.24 17.03 -8.47
N GLY A 3 14.60 15.90 -7.87
CA GLY A 3 13.72 14.74 -7.67
C GLY A 3 13.11 14.74 -6.27
N ARG A 4 11.82 14.39 -6.18
CA ARG A 4 10.96 14.38 -4.98
C ARG A 4 11.34 13.31 -3.94
N GLY A 5 12.61 13.23 -3.55
CA GLY A 5 13.13 12.31 -2.52
C GLY A 5 12.97 12.81 -1.08
N ARG A 6 12.36 13.99 -0.85
CA ARG A 6 12.31 14.66 0.47
C ARG A 6 11.05 14.40 1.32
N LEU A 7 10.12 13.54 0.89
CA LEU A 7 8.97 13.18 1.74
C LEU A 7 9.30 12.08 2.78
N PHE A 8 10.58 11.76 2.98
CA PHE A 8 11.02 10.78 3.96
C PHE A 8 11.04 11.31 5.41
N PHE A 9 10.93 12.62 5.63
CA PHE A 9 11.30 13.26 6.91
C PHE A 9 10.15 13.67 7.84
N GLU A 10 8.88 13.39 7.56
CA GLU A 10 7.76 13.91 8.39
C GLU A 10 7.20 12.96 9.47
N PHE A 11 7.84 11.81 9.74
CA PHE A 11 7.35 10.87 10.77
C PHE A 11 8.43 10.42 11.77
N TYR A 12 9.41 11.28 12.07
CA TYR A 12 10.14 11.14 13.33
C TYR A 12 9.41 11.99 14.37
N PRO A 13 8.84 11.41 15.46
CA PRO A 13 8.51 12.22 16.62
C PRO A 13 9.80 12.92 17.02
N ALA A 14 9.79 14.25 17.18
CA ALA A 14 10.98 14.98 17.63
C ALA A 14 11.65 14.19 18.76
N ALA A 15 12.86 13.67 18.50
CA ALA A 15 13.62 12.94 19.50
C ALA A 15 13.67 13.83 20.75
N PRO A 16 13.36 13.32 21.96
CA PRO A 16 13.52 14.12 23.17
C PRO A 16 14.98 14.59 23.20
N ARG A 17 15.19 15.91 23.11
CA ARG A 17 16.50 16.51 23.38
C ARG A 17 16.74 16.38 24.89
N GLY A 18 17.29 15.25 25.31
CA GLY A 18 17.72 15.03 26.68
C GLY A 18 17.61 13.57 27.11
N PRO A 19 18.49 13.12 28.03
CA PRO A 19 18.42 11.77 28.58
C PRO A 19 17.08 11.56 29.32
N PRO A 20 16.54 10.33 29.34
CA PRO A 20 15.26 10.05 29.98
C PRO A 20 15.34 10.34 31.49
N GLN A 21 14.50 11.25 31.97
CA GLN A 21 14.27 11.40 33.41
C GLN A 21 13.62 10.12 33.93
N ARG A 22 14.26 9.49 34.93
CA ARG A 22 13.73 8.32 35.64
C ARG A 22 12.33 8.65 36.18
N GLY A 23 11.30 7.95 35.71
CA GLY A 23 9.98 7.94 36.37
C GLY A 23 8.74 8.13 35.50
N ARG A 24 8.83 8.41 34.19
CA ARG A 24 7.63 8.45 33.33
C ARG A 24 7.28 7.05 32.81
N ARG A 25 6.02 6.63 32.99
CA ARG A 25 5.43 5.45 32.34
C ARG A 25 5.75 5.50 30.84
N GLN A 26 6.32 4.43 30.31
CA GLN A 26 6.68 4.32 28.90
C GLN A 26 5.41 4.31 28.06
N THR A 27 5.04 5.44 27.48
CA THR A 27 4.02 5.50 26.44
C THR A 27 4.62 4.85 25.18
N PRO A 28 4.03 3.79 24.60
CA PRO A 28 4.59 3.15 23.41
C PRO A 28 4.51 4.12 22.21
N SER A 29 5.66 4.60 21.73
CA SER A 29 5.76 5.33 20.48
C SER A 29 6.06 4.36 19.33
N SER A 30 5.04 4.02 18.54
CA SER A 30 5.18 3.20 17.34
C SER A 30 5.04 4.05 16.07
N GLY A 31 5.97 3.91 15.12
CA GLY A 31 5.96 4.60 13.83
C GLY A 31 6.33 3.67 12.68
N CYS A 32 5.77 3.91 11.49
CA CYS A 32 6.10 3.17 10.27
C CYS A 32 6.23 4.13 9.09
N SER A 33 7.32 4.06 8.35
CA SER A 33 7.58 4.87 7.15
C SER A 33 7.55 3.99 5.89
N ARG A 34 7.03 4.54 4.79
CA ARG A 34 6.89 3.85 3.51
C ARG A 34 7.62 4.58 2.40
N THR A 35 8.30 3.81 1.57
CA THR A 35 8.95 4.33 0.35
C THR A 35 8.61 3.46 -0.87
N TRP A 36 8.94 3.97 -2.05
CA TRP A 36 8.63 3.41 -3.36
C TRP A 36 9.56 2.21 -3.66
N PHE A 37 9.05 1.19 -4.39
CA PHE A 37 9.78 -0.07 -4.64
C PHE A 37 11.08 0.08 -5.45
N ALA A 38 11.14 1.04 -6.36
CA ALA A 38 12.31 1.27 -7.22
C ALA A 38 13.30 2.23 -6.55
N MET A 39 13.83 1.85 -5.38
CA MET A 39 14.94 2.56 -4.74
C MET A 39 16.26 1.94 -5.13
N GLY A 40 17.28 2.80 -5.30
CA GLY A 40 18.65 2.32 -5.43
C GLY A 40 19.08 1.54 -4.19
N VAL A 41 20.01 0.60 -4.36
CA VAL A 41 20.59 -0.16 -3.24
C VAL A 41 21.25 0.78 -2.23
N SER A 42 21.81 1.90 -2.70
CA SER A 42 22.31 3.00 -1.86
C SER A 42 21.21 3.62 -1.01
N ASP A 43 20.10 4.04 -1.62
CA ASP A 43 19.00 4.71 -0.90
C ASP A 43 18.39 3.78 0.16
N LYS A 44 18.18 2.50 -0.19
CA LYS A 44 17.70 1.49 0.75
C LYS A 44 18.65 1.36 1.94
N ARG A 45 19.96 1.29 1.68
CA ARG A 45 20.99 1.18 2.73
C ARG A 45 21.01 2.42 3.61
N ASP A 46 20.97 3.60 3.01
CA ASP A 46 21.09 4.87 3.73
C ASP A 46 19.84 5.11 4.59
N ILE A 47 18.66 4.79 4.08
CA ILE A 47 17.41 4.78 4.85
C ILE A 47 17.48 3.79 6.02
N SER A 48 17.96 2.57 5.77
CA SER A 48 18.03 1.53 6.81
C SER A 48 19.03 1.88 7.91
N ARG A 49 20.15 2.53 7.53
CA ARG A 49 21.11 3.10 8.49
C ARG A 49 20.49 4.21 9.31
N PHE A 50 19.79 5.14 8.67
CA PHE A 50 19.18 6.29 9.35
C PHE A 50 18.06 5.88 10.31
N LEU A 51 17.25 4.89 9.95
CA LEU A 51 16.18 4.36 10.79
C LEU A 51 16.63 3.25 11.74
N GLU A 52 17.92 2.89 11.71
CA GLU A 52 18.52 1.80 12.52
C GLU A 52 17.73 0.48 12.44
N CYS A 53 17.06 0.23 11.31
CA CYS A 53 16.27 -0.98 11.08
C CYS A 53 16.29 -1.38 9.61
N ASN A 54 16.21 -2.69 9.37
CA ASN A 54 16.10 -3.23 8.02
C ASN A 54 14.63 -3.26 7.58
N PRO A 55 14.34 -3.02 6.29
CA PRO A 55 12.98 -3.05 5.80
C PRO A 55 12.45 -4.46 5.68
N VAL A 56 11.14 -4.55 5.86
CA VAL A 56 10.32 -5.69 5.47
C VAL A 56 9.71 -5.43 4.10
N MET A 57 9.87 -6.37 3.17
CA MET A 57 9.26 -6.30 1.84
C MET A 57 7.92 -7.03 1.86
N ILE A 58 6.85 -6.33 1.51
CA ILE A 58 5.49 -6.88 1.42
C ILE A 58 4.93 -6.59 0.05
N ASP A 59 4.46 -7.62 -0.64
CA ASP A 59 3.66 -7.50 -1.86
C ASP A 59 2.18 -7.65 -1.54
N ALA A 60 1.37 -6.69 -2.00
CA ALA A 60 -0.08 -6.73 -1.82
C ALA A 60 -0.74 -7.88 -2.58
N LYS A 61 -0.06 -8.51 -3.55
CA LYS A 61 -0.63 -9.60 -4.35
C LYS A 61 -1.20 -10.76 -3.52
N GLU A 62 -0.67 -10.97 -2.31
CA GLU A 62 -1.12 -12.02 -1.38
C GLU A 62 -2.49 -11.72 -0.74
N VAL A 63 -2.91 -10.44 -0.74
CA VAL A 63 -4.12 -9.95 -0.04
C VAL A 63 -4.96 -9.00 -0.90
N SER A 64 -4.67 -8.92 -2.20
CA SER A 64 -5.31 -8.02 -3.16
C SER A 64 -5.14 -8.53 -4.60
N ALA A 65 -6.02 -8.06 -5.48
CA ALA A 65 -5.98 -8.29 -6.93
C ALA A 65 -4.87 -7.54 -7.70
N ALA A 66 -3.87 -6.95 -7.01
CA ALA A 66 -2.79 -6.21 -7.67
C ALA A 66 -1.39 -6.49 -7.09
N HIS A 67 -0.40 -6.53 -7.99
CA HIS A 67 1.01 -6.48 -7.61
C HIS A 67 1.36 -5.10 -7.05
N ARG A 68 1.88 -5.04 -5.83
CA ARG A 68 2.30 -3.80 -5.17
C ARG A 68 3.34 -4.07 -4.07
N ALA A 69 4.49 -4.63 -4.46
CA ALA A 69 5.64 -4.78 -3.59
C ALA A 69 6.11 -3.42 -3.02
N ARG A 70 6.29 -3.31 -1.72
CA ARG A 70 6.79 -2.11 -1.01
C ARG A 70 7.65 -2.52 0.17
N TYR A 71 8.63 -1.67 0.47
CA TYR A 71 9.40 -1.79 1.69
C TYR A 71 8.76 -0.98 2.82
N PHE A 72 8.74 -1.58 4.00
CA PHE A 72 8.23 -1.00 5.23
C PHE A 72 9.34 -1.02 6.28
N TRP A 73 9.67 0.16 6.81
CA TRP A 73 10.56 0.31 7.97
C TRP A 73 9.72 0.69 9.18
N GLY A 74 10.16 0.26 10.35
CA GLY A 74 9.44 0.53 11.59
C GLY A 74 9.77 -0.48 12.68
N ASN A 75 9.09 -0.28 13.81
CA ASN A 75 9.22 -1.08 15.02
C ASN A 75 7.89 -1.71 15.44
N LEU A 76 6.95 -1.85 14.50
CA LEU A 76 5.63 -2.41 14.80
C LEU A 76 5.76 -3.85 15.35
N PRO A 77 5.02 -4.21 16.41
CA PRO A 77 5.00 -5.56 16.93
C PRO A 77 4.67 -6.56 15.82
N GLY A 78 5.47 -7.61 15.68
CA GLY A 78 5.23 -8.65 14.66
C GLY A 78 5.57 -8.27 13.21
N MET A 79 6.09 -7.07 12.92
CA MET A 79 6.42 -6.66 11.56
C MET A 79 7.46 -7.59 10.89
N ASN A 80 8.48 -8.02 11.64
CA ASN A 80 9.47 -9.00 11.15
C ASN A 80 8.92 -10.43 11.10
N ARG A 81 7.88 -10.74 11.89
CA ARG A 81 7.20 -12.04 11.87
C ARG A 81 6.35 -12.22 10.61
N LEU A 82 5.88 -11.13 10.00
CA LEU A 82 5.12 -11.18 8.73
C LEU A 82 5.92 -11.75 7.54
N VAL A 83 7.24 -11.78 7.64
CA VAL A 83 8.13 -12.33 6.59
C VAL A 83 8.54 -13.78 6.89
N LYS A 84 8.53 -14.21 8.15
CA LYS A 84 9.13 -15.48 8.60
C LYS A 84 8.15 -16.48 9.20
N GLU A 85 7.10 -16.03 9.87
CA GLU A 85 6.28 -16.88 10.75
C GLU A 85 4.76 -16.72 10.53
N ARG A 86 4.30 -15.53 10.09
CA ARG A 86 2.89 -15.27 9.77
C ARG A 86 2.79 -14.76 8.33
N PRO A 87 2.63 -15.63 7.33
CA PRO A 87 2.37 -15.17 5.97
C PRO A 87 1.15 -14.24 5.95
N LEU A 88 1.19 -13.23 5.08
CA LEU A 88 0.03 -12.37 4.81
C LEU A 88 -1.16 -13.25 4.43
N THR A 89 -2.06 -13.46 5.39
CA THR A 89 -3.20 -14.35 5.22
C THR A 89 -4.38 -13.52 4.76
N ALA A 90 -4.88 -13.81 3.57
CA ALA A 90 -6.09 -13.20 3.06
C ALA A 90 -7.26 -13.45 4.02
N MET A 91 -7.99 -12.38 4.35
CA MET A 91 -9.25 -12.50 5.07
C MET A 91 -10.38 -12.80 4.09
N ILE A 92 -11.49 -13.33 4.60
CA ILE A 92 -12.66 -13.72 3.79
C ILE A 92 -13.23 -12.59 2.93
N ASN A 93 -13.04 -11.34 3.35
CA ASN A 93 -13.52 -10.15 2.64
C ASN A 93 -12.49 -9.55 1.67
N ASP A 94 -11.27 -10.10 1.61
CA ASP A 94 -10.22 -9.59 0.73
C ASP A 94 -10.45 -10.08 -0.70
N LYS A 95 -10.45 -9.15 -1.66
CA LYS A 95 -10.67 -9.44 -3.08
C LYS A 95 -9.35 -9.80 -3.74
N LEU A 96 -9.11 -11.11 -3.91
CA LEU A 96 -7.84 -11.64 -4.42
C LEU A 96 -7.79 -11.66 -5.95
N ASP A 97 -8.91 -11.89 -6.61
CA ASP A 97 -8.98 -11.90 -8.07
C ASP A 97 -9.56 -10.58 -8.58
N LEU A 98 -9.09 -10.16 -9.75
CA LEU A 98 -9.54 -8.92 -10.38
C LEU A 98 -11.04 -8.95 -10.63
N GLN A 99 -11.58 -10.13 -10.97
CA GLN A 99 -13.01 -10.31 -11.22
C GLN A 99 -13.86 -9.91 -10.02
N ASP A 100 -13.40 -10.16 -8.79
CA ASP A 100 -14.12 -9.79 -7.56
C ASP A 100 -14.18 -8.27 -7.33
N CYS A 101 -13.33 -7.51 -8.01
CA CYS A 101 -13.28 -6.06 -7.94
C CYS A 101 -14.14 -5.36 -9.02
N LEU A 102 -14.58 -6.08 -10.05
CA LEU A 102 -15.28 -5.48 -11.20
C LEU A 102 -16.75 -5.21 -10.89
N GLU A 103 -17.34 -4.27 -11.64
CA GLU A 103 -18.80 -4.10 -11.65
C GLU A 103 -19.49 -5.20 -12.46
N HIS A 104 -20.80 -5.33 -12.26
CA HIS A 104 -21.64 -6.28 -12.99
C HIS A 104 -21.56 -6.08 -14.51
N GLY A 105 -21.57 -7.18 -15.25
CA GLY A 105 -21.49 -7.16 -16.72
C GLY A 105 -20.08 -6.94 -17.29
N ARG A 106 -19.04 -6.97 -16.43
CA ARG A 106 -17.63 -6.81 -16.83
C ARG A 106 -16.82 -8.05 -16.50
N THR A 107 -15.91 -8.42 -17.38
CA THR A 107 -15.10 -9.65 -17.27
C THR A 107 -13.61 -9.32 -17.22
N ALA A 108 -12.90 -9.87 -16.24
CA ALA A 108 -11.46 -9.70 -16.07
C ALA A 108 -10.68 -10.53 -17.09
N LYS A 109 -9.72 -9.90 -17.78
CA LYS A 109 -8.78 -10.59 -18.70
C LYS A 109 -7.60 -11.23 -17.94
N PHE A 110 -7.32 -10.76 -16.73
CA PHE A 110 -6.19 -11.19 -15.91
C PHE A 110 -6.66 -11.47 -14.48
N GLY A 111 -6.09 -12.48 -13.82
CA GLY A 111 -6.39 -12.74 -12.40
C GLY A 111 -5.90 -11.61 -11.48
N LYS A 112 -4.70 -11.07 -11.73
CA LYS A 112 -4.17 -9.91 -11.01
C LYS A 112 -3.61 -8.87 -11.97
N VAL A 113 -3.77 -7.60 -11.62
CA VAL A 113 -3.18 -6.49 -12.38
C VAL A 113 -1.77 -6.19 -11.90
N ARG A 114 -0.92 -5.72 -12.82
CA ARG A 114 0.39 -5.14 -12.46
C ARG A 114 0.23 -3.89 -11.60
N THR A 115 1.34 -3.39 -11.06
CA THR A 115 1.33 -2.20 -10.20
C THR A 115 0.70 -0.98 -10.87
N ILE A 116 -0.45 -0.56 -10.33
CA ILE A 116 -1.12 0.69 -10.69
C ILE A 116 -0.34 1.86 -10.06
N THR A 117 0.02 2.81 -10.91
CA THR A 117 0.76 4.03 -10.56
C THR A 117 -0.07 5.27 -10.91
N THR A 118 0.50 6.46 -10.68
CA THR A 118 -0.10 7.74 -11.07
C THR A 118 -0.16 7.99 -12.57
N ARG A 119 0.47 7.13 -13.39
CA ARG A 119 0.47 7.26 -14.86
C ARG A 119 -0.67 6.45 -15.45
N SER A 120 -1.47 7.04 -16.33
CA SER A 120 -2.59 6.38 -17.03
C SER A 120 -2.20 5.04 -17.64
N ASN A 121 -1.04 4.98 -18.32
CA ASN A 121 -0.55 3.76 -18.98
C ASN A 121 -0.30 2.59 -18.03
N SER A 122 -0.15 2.82 -16.72
CA SER A 122 0.05 1.73 -15.75
C SER A 122 -1.14 0.77 -15.62
N ILE A 123 -2.32 1.17 -16.10
CA ILE A 123 -3.52 0.32 -16.13
C ILE A 123 -3.44 -0.74 -17.24
N LYS A 124 -2.78 -0.43 -18.36
CA LYS A 124 -2.60 -1.37 -19.47
C LYS A 124 -1.67 -2.50 -19.05
N GLN A 125 -1.95 -3.73 -19.45
CA GLN A 125 -1.24 -4.95 -19.03
C GLN A 125 -0.41 -5.54 -20.17
N GLY A 126 0.59 -6.34 -19.81
CA GLY A 126 1.46 -7.05 -20.76
C GLY A 126 2.38 -6.15 -21.58
N LYS A 127 3.12 -6.78 -22.50
CA LYS A 127 3.98 -6.07 -23.47
C LYS A 127 3.13 -5.32 -24.50
N ASP A 128 2.03 -5.94 -24.91
CA ASP A 128 1.11 -5.46 -25.96
C ASP A 128 0.12 -4.39 -25.47
N GLN A 129 0.24 -3.96 -24.21
CA GLN A 129 -0.53 -2.84 -23.65
C GLN A 129 -2.07 -3.03 -23.72
N HIS A 130 -2.54 -4.25 -23.47
CA HIS A 130 -3.97 -4.58 -23.41
C HIS A 130 -4.68 -3.92 -22.23
N PHE A 131 -5.97 -3.61 -22.38
CA PHE A 131 -6.75 -3.23 -21.20
C PHE A 131 -7.15 -4.47 -20.38
N PRO A 132 -7.27 -4.33 -19.04
CA PRO A 132 -7.44 -5.48 -18.16
C PRO A 132 -8.86 -6.07 -18.11
N VAL A 133 -9.85 -5.41 -18.71
CA VAL A 133 -11.27 -5.77 -18.59
C VAL A 133 -11.91 -5.84 -19.97
N TYR A 134 -12.89 -6.73 -20.13
CA TYR A 134 -13.84 -6.74 -21.22
C TYR A 134 -15.22 -6.27 -20.74
N MET A 135 -15.86 -5.43 -21.55
CA MET A 135 -17.26 -5.04 -21.39
C MET A 135 -17.91 -5.04 -22.77
N ASN A 136 -18.98 -5.82 -22.95
CA ASN A 136 -19.65 -5.99 -24.25
C ASN A 136 -18.64 -6.36 -25.37
N GLU A 137 -17.82 -7.38 -25.12
CA GLU A 137 -16.80 -7.90 -26.06
C GLU A 137 -15.67 -6.92 -26.43
N LYS A 138 -15.65 -5.72 -25.84
CA LYS A 138 -14.63 -4.70 -26.09
C LYS A 138 -13.71 -4.54 -24.89
N GLU A 139 -12.42 -4.36 -25.15
CA GLU A 139 -11.43 -4.04 -24.12
C GLU A 139 -11.72 -2.67 -23.49
N ASP A 140 -11.74 -2.64 -22.16
CA ASP A 140 -11.98 -1.44 -21.35
C ASP A 140 -11.01 -1.35 -20.16
N ILE A 141 -10.78 -0.12 -19.74
CA ILE A 141 -9.99 0.26 -18.57
C ILE A 141 -10.72 -0.07 -17.26
N LEU A 142 -9.96 -0.17 -16.15
CA LEU A 142 -10.56 -0.15 -14.82
C LEU A 142 -11.23 1.20 -14.53
N TRP A 143 -12.44 1.10 -13.97
CA TRP A 143 -13.17 2.23 -13.42
C TRP A 143 -12.58 2.66 -12.07
N CYS A 144 -12.92 3.88 -11.62
CA CYS A 144 -12.40 4.40 -10.36
C CYS A 144 -12.83 3.55 -9.15
N THR A 145 -14.08 3.09 -9.13
CA THR A 145 -14.62 2.22 -8.07
C THR A 145 -13.95 0.85 -8.06
N GLU A 146 -13.67 0.28 -9.23
CA GLU A 146 -12.93 -0.97 -9.36
C GLU A 146 -11.49 -0.81 -8.86
N MET A 147 -10.83 0.31 -9.17
CA MET A 147 -9.51 0.63 -8.61
C MET A 147 -9.54 0.80 -7.10
N GLU A 148 -10.58 1.42 -6.52
CA GLU A 148 -10.75 1.51 -5.07
C GLU A 148 -10.82 0.11 -4.44
N ARG A 149 -11.64 -0.78 -5.00
CA ARG A 149 -11.74 -2.18 -4.54
C ARG A 149 -10.42 -2.94 -4.65
N VAL A 150 -9.68 -2.80 -5.76
CA VAL A 150 -8.37 -3.41 -5.95
C VAL A 150 -7.39 -3.00 -4.85
N PHE A 151 -7.43 -1.74 -4.42
CA PHE A 151 -6.59 -1.23 -3.34
C PHE A 151 -7.16 -1.50 -1.93
N GLY A 152 -8.36 -2.06 -1.83
CA GLY A 152 -9.07 -2.34 -0.58
C GLY A 152 -9.74 -1.12 0.05
N PHE A 153 -9.93 -0.03 -0.69
CA PHE A 153 -10.72 1.11 -0.23
C PHE A 153 -12.22 0.81 -0.33
N PRO A 154 -13.04 1.45 0.54
CA PRO A 154 -14.49 1.50 0.33
C PRO A 154 -14.83 2.05 -1.06
N VAL A 155 -15.93 1.57 -1.63
CA VAL A 155 -16.44 2.07 -2.91
C VAL A 155 -16.82 3.55 -2.73
N HIS A 156 -16.47 4.39 -3.70
CA HIS A 156 -16.63 5.86 -3.69
C HIS A 156 -15.75 6.61 -2.68
N TYR A 157 -14.74 5.96 -2.08
CA TYR A 157 -13.84 6.62 -1.12
C TYR A 157 -13.13 7.86 -1.70
N THR A 158 -12.81 7.86 -3.00
CA THR A 158 -12.17 8.99 -3.69
C THR A 158 -13.14 9.81 -4.53
N ASP A 159 -14.44 9.62 -4.36
CA ASP A 159 -15.48 10.34 -5.10
C ASP A 159 -15.82 11.67 -4.42
N VAL A 160 -14.83 12.56 -4.37
CA VAL A 160 -14.93 13.84 -3.69
C VAL A 160 -14.42 14.97 -4.60
N SER A 161 -14.91 16.18 -4.36
CA SER A 161 -14.40 17.43 -4.97
C SER A 161 -14.41 17.44 -6.51
N ASN A 162 -15.35 16.74 -7.16
CA ASN A 162 -15.46 16.63 -8.62
C ASN A 162 -14.14 16.23 -9.30
N MET A 163 -13.36 15.36 -8.65
CA MET A 163 -12.06 14.95 -9.18
C MET A 163 -12.21 14.18 -10.49
N SER A 164 -11.41 14.56 -11.49
CA SER A 164 -11.30 13.79 -12.73
C SER A 164 -10.80 12.36 -12.45
N ARG A 165 -11.13 11.43 -13.34
CA ARG A 165 -10.62 10.05 -13.29
C ARG A 165 -9.11 9.98 -13.10
N LEU A 166 -8.35 10.82 -13.81
CA LEU A 166 -6.89 10.84 -13.70
C LEU A 166 -6.44 11.37 -12.32
N ALA A 167 -7.15 12.32 -11.72
CA ALA A 167 -6.86 12.78 -10.37
C ALA A 167 -7.11 11.67 -9.34
N ARG A 168 -8.23 10.95 -9.44
CA ARG A 168 -8.52 9.77 -8.59
C ARG A 168 -7.46 8.68 -8.75
N GLN A 169 -7.05 8.37 -9.98
CA GLN A 169 -5.96 7.44 -10.24
C GLN A 169 -4.63 7.91 -9.64
N ARG A 170 -4.31 9.21 -9.70
CA ARG A 170 -3.08 9.74 -9.09
C ARG A 170 -3.09 9.59 -7.56
N LEU A 171 -4.23 9.78 -6.92
CA LEU A 171 -4.41 9.61 -5.49
C LEU A 171 -4.23 8.14 -5.10
N LEU A 172 -5.01 7.24 -5.70
CA LEU A 172 -4.94 5.79 -5.47
C LEU A 172 -3.55 5.24 -5.83
N GLY A 173 -2.97 5.65 -6.95
CA GLY A 173 -1.64 5.21 -7.37
C GLY A 173 -0.53 5.48 -6.33
N ARG A 174 -0.70 6.51 -5.48
CA ARG A 174 0.23 6.86 -4.38
C ARG A 174 -0.14 6.21 -3.04
N SER A 175 -1.39 5.79 -2.84
CA SER A 175 -1.89 5.31 -1.55
C SER A 175 -1.28 3.98 -1.10
N TRP A 176 -1.55 3.55 0.13
CA TRP A 176 -1.24 2.20 0.57
C TRP A 176 -2.28 1.19 0.05
N SER A 177 -1.90 -0.09 0.04
CA SER A 177 -2.91 -1.15 -0.04
C SER A 177 -3.53 -1.28 1.36
N VAL A 178 -4.84 -1.10 1.46
CA VAL A 178 -5.56 -1.15 2.73
C VAL A 178 -5.36 -2.48 3.46
N PRO A 179 -5.52 -3.66 2.83
CA PRO A 179 -5.30 -4.93 3.53
C PRO A 179 -3.87 -5.07 4.06
N VAL A 180 -2.86 -4.60 3.32
CA VAL A 180 -1.47 -4.60 3.80
C VAL A 180 -1.30 -3.77 5.08
N ILE A 181 -1.85 -2.55 5.12
CA ILE A 181 -1.77 -1.71 6.33
C ILE A 181 -2.58 -2.31 7.47
N ARG A 182 -3.75 -2.89 7.19
CA ARG A 182 -4.54 -3.63 8.17
C ARG A 182 -3.72 -4.76 8.81
N HIS A 183 -2.95 -5.52 8.03
CA HIS A 183 -2.04 -6.55 8.58
C HIS A 183 -0.93 -5.98 9.44
N LEU A 184 -0.29 -4.89 9.00
CA LEU A 184 0.77 -4.23 9.76
C LEU A 184 0.27 -3.68 11.10
N PHE A 185 -0.95 -3.15 11.14
CA PHE A 185 -1.53 -2.54 12.34
C PHE A 185 -2.33 -3.50 13.21
N ALA A 186 -2.64 -4.72 12.74
CA ALA A 186 -3.44 -5.69 13.49
C ALA A 186 -2.93 -5.95 14.93
N PRO A 187 -1.61 -6.08 15.18
CA PRO A 187 -1.10 -6.30 16.54
C PRO A 187 -1.32 -5.11 17.49
N LEU A 188 -1.53 -3.89 16.97
CA LEU A 188 -1.75 -2.70 17.80
C LEU A 188 -3.03 -2.78 18.62
N LYS A 189 -4.00 -3.61 18.22
CA LYS A 189 -5.24 -3.84 18.98
C LYS A 189 -4.99 -4.37 20.40
N GLU A 190 -3.86 -5.03 20.63
CA GLU A 190 -3.48 -5.55 21.97
C GLU A 190 -2.93 -4.44 22.88
N TYR A 191 -2.57 -3.28 22.32
CA TYR A 191 -1.90 -2.18 23.03
C TYR A 191 -2.80 -0.96 23.26
N PHE A 192 -3.89 -0.84 22.50
CA PHE A 192 -4.77 0.33 22.54
C PHE A 192 -6.22 -0.07 22.75
N ALA A 193 -7.02 0.83 23.35
CA ALA A 193 -8.44 0.62 23.53
C ALA A 193 -9.13 0.41 22.17
N CYS A 194 -10.00 -0.60 22.11
CA CYS A 194 -10.86 -0.85 20.96
C CYS A 194 -12.20 -0.13 21.18
N VAL A 195 -12.69 0.52 20.12
CA VAL A 195 -14.03 1.12 20.04
C VAL A 195 -14.97 0.14 19.36
#